data_AF-A0A3N1QGS4-F1
#
_entry.id   AF-A0A3N1QGS4-F1
#
_cell.length_a   1.000
_cell.length_b   1.000
_cell.length_c   1.000
_cell.angle_alpha   90.00
_cell.angle_beta   90.00
_cell.angle_gamma   90.00
#
_symmetry.space_group_name_H-M   'P 1'
#
loop_
_entity.id
_entity.type
_entity.pdbx_description
1 polymer ?
#
loop_
_entity_poly.entity_id
_entity_poly.type
_entity_poly.pdbx_seq_one_letter_code
_entity_poly.pdbx_strand_id
1 'polypeptide(L)'
;MIFRFLTVSLLGVALASSALAESADSVLALSTDNDLFAPTQTDRDYTAGVAITYSSNSEDFIRNPVSRVSQGLDSFVLPYLGQEEGSPQSAAIELGVYGFTPEEIKESAIDLSDRPYSSLVYLSSSQSYQALGVDSGWTTSMTVGVLGLDVFKSGQNAVHKVVGSDRANGWDHQISNGGEPTFRYSAAYHQYLDASESDQKFKVTYFGSVGYLTEFGAALVFRDGLISSPDNRFNPELMAYGERAPGVSAPGGRENYFWGGVSVKARAYNAFLQGQFRESDHELDANDLNILLAEVWAGYTHSFLAGTELSYVLRVQSSEIKSGTGNRTLAWGGLVFSKRL
;
A
#
# COMPACT_ATOMS: atom_id res chain seq x y z
N MET A 1 -23.89 -17.21 11.81
CA MET A 1 -23.74 -16.65 13.17
C MET A 1 -22.28 -16.57 13.67
N ILE A 2 -21.29 -17.00 12.87
CA ILE A 2 -19.87 -17.10 13.27
C ILE A 2 -19.01 -15.92 12.77
N PHE A 3 -19.52 -15.12 11.83
CA PHE A 3 -18.90 -13.88 11.32
C PHE A 3 -18.71 -12.76 12.37
N ARG A 4 -19.30 -12.90 13.57
CA ARG A 4 -19.18 -11.89 14.64
C ARG A 4 -17.94 -12.06 15.53
N PHE A 5 -17.23 -13.17 15.47
CA PHE A 5 -16.15 -13.45 16.43
C PHE A 5 -14.74 -13.13 15.91
N LEU A 6 -14.46 -13.24 14.61
CA LEU A 6 -13.13 -12.89 14.08
C LEU A 6 -12.87 -11.38 14.06
N THR A 7 -13.90 -10.57 13.77
CA THR A 7 -13.79 -9.10 13.78
C THR A 7 -13.53 -8.58 15.20
N VAL A 8 -13.99 -9.30 16.22
CA VAL A 8 -13.86 -8.89 17.64
C VAL A 8 -12.46 -9.18 18.19
N SER A 9 -11.78 -10.23 17.71
CA SER A 9 -10.43 -10.56 18.19
C SER A 9 -9.34 -9.65 17.61
N LEU A 10 -9.47 -9.14 16.38
CA LEU A 10 -8.56 -8.12 15.83
C LEU A 10 -8.83 -6.72 16.42
N LEU A 11 -10.09 -6.40 16.77
CA LEU A 11 -10.44 -5.17 17.49
C LEU A 11 -9.83 -5.12 18.90
N GLY A 12 -9.65 -6.27 19.55
CA GLY A 12 -9.17 -6.37 20.93
C GLY A 12 -7.71 -5.96 21.12
N VAL A 13 -6.86 -6.13 20.10
CA VAL A 13 -5.43 -5.75 20.17
C VAL A 13 -5.26 -4.23 20.02
N ALA A 14 -6.14 -3.57 19.26
CA ALA A 14 -6.13 -2.11 19.09
C ALA A 14 -6.62 -1.34 20.34
N LEU A 15 -7.30 -2.00 21.27
CA LEU A 15 -7.90 -1.37 22.46
C LEU A 15 -7.02 -1.42 23.72
N ALA A 16 -5.88 -2.12 23.71
CA ALA A 16 -5.07 -2.34 24.92
C ALA A 16 -3.92 -1.35 25.14
N SER A 17 -3.70 -0.39 24.24
CA SER A 17 -2.59 0.57 24.33
C SER A 17 -3.08 1.94 24.81
N SER A 18 -3.52 2.01 26.06
CA SER A 18 -3.80 3.28 26.73
C SER A 18 -2.93 3.41 27.98
N ALA A 19 -1.74 3.99 27.80
CA ALA A 19 -1.02 4.78 28.80
C ALA A 19 0.41 5.02 28.32
N LEU A 20 0.65 6.01 27.46
CA LEU A 20 1.94 6.71 27.35
C LEU A 20 1.66 8.09 26.72
N ALA A 21 1.75 9.10 27.58
CA ALA A 21 1.85 10.55 27.36
C ALA A 21 1.44 11.15 25.99
N GLU A 22 0.39 11.97 26.04
CA GLU A 22 -0.02 13.02 25.10
C GLU A 22 1.16 13.96 24.75
N SER A 23 1.51 14.13 23.46
CA SER A 23 2.14 15.37 22.92
C SER A 23 2.51 15.39 21.41
N ALA A 24 2.02 14.48 20.56
CA ALA A 24 2.08 14.68 19.10
C ALA A 24 1.02 13.85 18.39
N ASP A 25 0.42 14.40 17.34
CA ASP A 25 -0.61 13.77 16.54
C ASP A 25 -0.02 12.48 15.93
N SER A 26 -0.26 11.36 16.59
CA SER A 26 0.24 10.05 16.19
C SER A 26 -0.94 9.15 15.86
N VAL A 27 -0.80 8.32 14.83
CA VAL A 27 -1.83 7.37 14.40
C VAL A 27 -1.21 5.99 14.28
N LEU A 28 -1.88 5.02 14.89
CA LEU A 28 -1.67 3.61 14.64
C LEU A 28 -2.77 3.13 13.69
N ALA A 29 -2.37 2.54 12.56
CA ALA A 29 -3.29 1.96 11.60
C ALA A 29 -3.03 0.46 11.46
N LEU A 30 -4.11 -0.30 11.35
CA LEU A 30 -4.13 -1.69 10.92
C LEU A 30 -4.88 -1.73 9.59
N SER A 31 -4.23 -2.30 8.58
CA SER A 31 -4.78 -2.37 7.25
C SER A 31 -4.82 -3.82 6.77
N THR A 32 -5.87 -4.16 6.03
CA THR A 32 -5.98 -5.44 5.36
C THR A 32 -6.65 -5.26 4.01
N ASP A 33 -6.14 -5.94 3.00
CA ASP A 33 -6.76 -6.01 1.68
C ASP A 33 -6.92 -7.45 1.26
N ASN A 34 -7.93 -7.69 0.43
CA ASN A 34 -8.24 -9.00 -0.11
C ASN A 34 -9.22 -8.85 -1.29
N ASP A 35 -9.15 -9.77 -2.23
CA ASP A 35 -10.08 -9.89 -3.36
C ASP A 35 -11.54 -10.20 -2.94
N LEU A 36 -11.77 -10.83 -1.79
CA LEU A 36 -13.10 -11.08 -1.21
C LEU A 36 -13.83 -9.78 -0.86
N PHE A 37 -13.10 -8.68 -0.70
CA PHE A 37 -13.67 -7.36 -0.49
C PHE A 37 -14.05 -6.66 -1.81
N ALA A 38 -13.75 -7.27 -2.96
CA ALA A 38 -14.20 -6.83 -4.27
C ALA A 38 -15.46 -7.60 -4.72
N PRO A 39 -16.33 -6.98 -5.55
CA PRO A 39 -17.57 -7.62 -6.01
C PRO A 39 -17.36 -8.92 -6.79
N THR A 40 -16.17 -9.13 -7.35
CA THR A 40 -15.85 -10.28 -8.22
C THR A 40 -15.44 -11.54 -7.46
N GLN A 41 -15.17 -11.48 -6.13
CA GLN A 41 -14.91 -12.63 -5.23
C GLN A 41 -14.10 -13.78 -5.85
N THR A 42 -12.92 -13.48 -6.38
CA THR A 42 -12.00 -14.50 -6.91
C THR A 42 -10.74 -14.51 -6.06
N ASP A 43 -10.46 -15.57 -5.30
CA ASP A 43 -9.23 -15.80 -4.48
C ASP A 43 -7.97 -15.92 -5.37
N ARG A 44 -7.59 -14.82 -6.05
CA ARG A 44 -6.71 -14.79 -7.23
C ARG A 44 -6.02 -13.43 -7.38
N ASP A 45 -4.89 -13.43 -8.08
CA ASP A 45 -4.07 -12.26 -8.39
C ASP A 45 -3.43 -11.63 -7.16
N TYR A 46 -4.11 -10.69 -6.50
CA TYR A 46 -3.67 -10.05 -5.26
C TYR A 46 -4.49 -10.64 -4.12
N THR A 47 -3.89 -11.63 -3.48
CA THR A 47 -4.60 -12.57 -2.61
C THR A 47 -4.91 -11.94 -1.27
N ALA A 48 -3.90 -11.38 -0.61
CA ALA A 48 -4.12 -10.64 0.63
C ALA A 48 -2.92 -9.77 0.98
N GLY A 49 -3.17 -8.73 1.74
CA GLY A 49 -2.15 -7.96 2.43
C GLY A 49 -2.59 -7.62 3.86
N VAL A 50 -1.62 -7.56 4.77
CA VAL A 50 -1.80 -7.03 6.13
C VAL A 50 -0.62 -6.12 6.45
N ALA A 51 -0.90 -4.92 6.95
CA ALA A 51 0.14 -4.02 7.42
C ALA A 51 -0.28 -3.27 8.69
N ILE A 52 0.72 -3.02 9.54
CA ILE A 52 0.61 -2.13 10.70
C ILE A 52 1.48 -0.92 10.42
N THR A 53 0.87 0.26 10.54
CA THR A 53 1.51 1.53 10.23
C THR A 53 1.46 2.41 11.48
N TYR A 54 2.61 2.94 11.89
CA TYR A 54 2.68 3.99 12.90
C TYR A 54 3.16 5.28 12.23
N SER A 55 2.39 6.34 12.36
CA SER A 55 2.70 7.66 11.79
C SER A 55 2.67 8.72 12.88
N SER A 56 3.54 9.71 12.75
CA SER A 56 3.59 10.84 13.69
C SER A 56 4.22 12.07 13.06
N ASN A 57 3.78 13.23 13.52
CA ASN A 57 4.41 14.52 13.24
C ASN A 57 5.33 15.00 14.39
N SER A 58 5.61 14.16 15.38
CA SER A 58 6.53 14.52 16.47
C SER A 58 7.96 14.66 15.95
N GLU A 59 8.69 15.68 16.41
CA GLU A 59 10.10 15.86 16.02
C GLU A 59 10.96 14.65 16.38
N ASP A 60 10.71 14.03 17.53
CA ASP A 60 11.43 12.84 17.99
C ASP A 60 11.19 11.65 17.06
N PHE A 61 9.95 11.44 16.61
CA PHE A 61 9.63 10.37 15.67
C PHE A 61 10.17 10.68 14.27
N ILE A 62 10.04 11.92 13.81
CA ILE A 62 10.60 12.34 12.51
C ILE A 62 12.12 12.12 12.48
N ARG A 63 12.82 12.35 13.59
CA ARG A 63 14.28 12.19 13.69
C ARG A 63 14.73 10.80 14.18
N ASN A 64 13.85 9.80 14.18
CA ASN A 64 14.21 8.44 14.60
C ASN A 64 15.29 7.81 13.67
N PRO A 65 16.06 6.81 14.12
CA PRO A 65 17.14 6.23 13.34
C PRO A 65 16.73 5.68 11.97
N VAL A 66 15.55 5.06 11.87
CA VAL A 66 15.03 4.51 10.61
C VAL A 66 14.68 5.64 9.64
N SER A 67 13.97 6.67 10.13
CA SER A 67 13.65 7.87 9.34
C SER A 67 14.89 8.63 8.87
N ARG A 68 15.98 8.65 9.66
CA ARG A 68 17.23 9.29 9.23
C ARG A 68 17.88 8.61 8.03
N VAL A 69 17.72 7.29 7.89
CA VAL A 69 18.24 6.56 6.73
C VAL A 69 17.47 6.95 5.47
N SER A 70 16.13 6.95 5.52
CA SER A 70 15.29 7.38 4.39
C SER A 70 15.52 8.86 4.05
N GLN A 71 15.58 9.74 5.05
CA GLN A 71 15.89 11.16 4.87
C GLN A 71 17.28 11.40 4.26
N GLY A 72 18.26 10.56 4.57
CA GLY A 72 19.58 10.60 3.93
C GLY A 72 19.49 10.37 2.43
N LEU A 73 18.72 9.36 2.00
CA LEU A 73 18.46 9.12 0.58
C LEU A 73 17.65 10.27 -0.05
N ASP A 74 16.64 10.78 0.66
CA ASP A 74 15.83 11.91 0.23
C ASP A 74 16.67 13.16 -0.03
N SER A 75 17.59 13.50 0.88
CA SER A 75 18.53 14.62 0.69
C SER A 75 19.45 14.49 -0.52
N PHE A 76 19.67 13.26 -1.01
CA PHE A 76 20.41 13.04 -2.24
C PHE A 76 19.49 13.13 -3.47
N VAL A 77 18.29 12.57 -3.44
CA VAL A 77 17.41 12.44 -4.61
C VAL A 77 16.56 13.69 -4.88
N LEU A 78 15.92 14.22 -3.84
CA LEU A 78 14.92 15.29 -3.93
C LEU A 78 15.43 16.60 -4.57
N PRO A 79 16.69 17.05 -4.34
CA PRO A 79 17.22 18.23 -5.02
C PRO A 79 17.24 18.10 -6.55
N TYR A 80 17.48 16.90 -7.08
CA TYR A 80 17.44 16.66 -8.53
C TYR A 80 16.01 16.63 -9.10
N LEU A 81 15.01 16.46 -8.23
CA LEU A 81 13.59 16.49 -8.58
C LEU A 81 12.95 17.87 -8.36
N GLY A 82 13.73 18.87 -7.95
CA GLY A 82 13.28 20.25 -7.79
C GLY A 82 12.65 20.56 -6.42
N GLN A 83 12.89 19.73 -5.40
CA GLN A 83 12.51 20.03 -4.02
C GLN A 83 13.73 20.56 -3.25
N GLU A 84 13.70 21.84 -2.88
CA GLU A 84 14.73 22.46 -2.04
C GLU A 84 14.46 22.23 -0.54
N GLU A 85 15.53 22.00 0.20
CA GLU A 85 15.68 21.64 1.62
C GLU A 85 14.55 22.06 2.58
N GLY A 86 13.46 21.29 2.59
CA GLY A 86 12.45 21.30 3.65
C GLY A 86 12.67 20.16 4.64
N SER A 87 12.46 20.38 5.93
CA SER A 87 12.34 19.29 6.89
C SER A 87 11.03 18.53 6.66
N PRO A 88 11.01 17.20 6.78
CA PRO A 88 9.76 16.45 6.70
C PRO A 88 8.82 16.91 7.84
N GLN A 89 7.53 17.04 7.51
CA GLN A 89 6.47 17.41 8.45
C GLN A 89 5.93 16.22 9.24
N SER A 90 6.18 15.01 8.74
CA SER A 90 5.74 13.77 9.34
C SER A 90 6.52 12.60 8.79
N ALA A 91 6.60 11.56 9.60
CA ALA A 91 7.13 10.28 9.20
C ALA A 91 6.12 9.17 9.46
N ALA A 92 6.26 8.06 8.72
CA ALA A 92 5.58 6.81 9.00
C ALA A 92 6.57 5.64 8.95
N ILE A 93 6.32 4.64 9.79
CA ILE A 93 6.96 3.33 9.71
C ILE A 93 5.85 2.29 9.53
N GLU A 94 6.02 1.45 8.52
CA GLU A 94 5.08 0.39 8.18
C GLU A 94 5.78 -0.97 8.16
N LEU A 95 5.18 -1.95 8.83
CA LEU A 95 5.55 -3.35 8.71
C LEU A 95 4.39 -4.09 8.08
N GLY A 96 4.63 -4.79 6.98
CA GLY A 96 3.58 -5.48 6.27
C GLY A 96 4.01 -6.76 5.59
N VAL A 97 3.01 -7.52 5.17
CA VAL A 97 3.15 -8.70 4.33
C VAL A 97 2.02 -8.74 3.31
N TYR A 98 2.33 -9.08 2.07
CA TYR A 98 1.33 -9.39 1.06
C TYR A 98 1.80 -10.48 0.11
N GLY A 99 0.86 -11.07 -0.62
CA GLY A 99 1.14 -12.14 -1.56
C GLY A 99 0.19 -12.14 -2.75
N PHE A 100 0.68 -12.76 -3.82
CA PHE A 100 -0.01 -12.96 -5.09
C PHE A 100 -0.08 -14.44 -5.41
N THR A 101 -1.20 -14.85 -5.98
CA THR A 101 -1.43 -16.23 -6.44
C THR A 101 -1.97 -16.23 -7.87
N PRO A 102 -1.65 -17.27 -8.67
CA PRO A 102 -2.35 -17.51 -9.94
C PRO A 102 -3.84 -17.82 -9.71
N GLU A 103 -4.58 -17.94 -10.81
CA GLU A 103 -5.99 -18.32 -10.81
C GLU A 103 -6.24 -19.74 -10.29
N GLU A 104 -5.39 -20.68 -10.69
CA GLU A 104 -5.45 -22.06 -10.21
C GLU A 104 -4.50 -22.25 -9.03
N ILE A 105 -5.07 -22.43 -7.84
CA ILE A 105 -4.31 -22.58 -6.60
C ILE A 105 -4.25 -24.01 -6.05
N LYS A 106 -5.13 -24.90 -6.52
CA LYS A 106 -5.28 -26.26 -5.99
C LYS A 106 -4.22 -27.19 -6.55
N GLU A 107 -3.79 -26.95 -7.78
CA GLU A 107 -2.71 -27.70 -8.39
C GLU A 107 -1.36 -27.24 -7.84
N SER A 108 -0.46 -28.18 -7.61
CA SER A 108 0.93 -27.86 -7.22
C SER A 108 1.81 -27.55 -8.43
N ALA A 109 1.38 -27.94 -9.63
CA ALA A 109 2.15 -27.71 -10.84
C ALA A 109 2.13 -26.22 -11.23
N ILE A 110 3.21 -25.76 -11.84
CA ILE A 110 3.35 -24.39 -12.36
C ILE A 110 2.37 -24.19 -13.53
N ASP A 111 1.57 -23.12 -13.48
CA ASP A 111 0.81 -22.61 -14.62
C ASP A 111 1.61 -21.52 -15.34
N LEU A 112 2.24 -21.90 -16.46
CA LEU A 112 3.03 -20.99 -17.29
C LEU A 112 2.19 -19.93 -18.01
N SER A 113 0.86 -20.04 -18.00
CA SER A 113 -0.06 -19.08 -18.64
C SER A 113 -0.58 -18.00 -17.68
N ASP A 114 -0.16 -18.07 -16.41
CA ASP A 114 -0.55 -17.12 -15.35
C ASP A 114 0.68 -16.57 -14.60
N ARG A 115 0.43 -15.67 -13.64
CA ARG A 115 1.45 -15.15 -12.74
C ARG A 115 2.03 -16.25 -11.84
N PRO A 116 3.31 -16.14 -11.46
CA PRO A 116 3.86 -16.94 -10.39
C PRO A 116 3.26 -16.57 -9.05
N TYR A 117 3.37 -17.50 -8.10
CA TYR A 117 3.22 -17.18 -6.69
C TYR A 117 4.31 -16.18 -6.31
N SER A 118 3.98 -15.19 -5.49
CA SER A 118 5.00 -14.31 -4.92
C SER A 118 4.52 -13.70 -3.62
N SER A 119 5.46 -13.37 -2.74
CA SER A 119 5.16 -12.75 -1.47
C SER A 119 6.27 -11.79 -1.07
N LEU A 120 5.91 -10.78 -0.28
CA LEU A 120 6.86 -9.84 0.30
C LEU A 120 6.54 -9.61 1.76
N VAL A 121 7.53 -9.78 2.63
CA VAL A 121 7.54 -9.19 3.98
C VAL A 121 8.43 -7.95 3.94
N TYR A 122 7.92 -6.80 4.38
CA TYR A 122 8.64 -5.54 4.23
C TYR A 122 8.52 -4.63 5.46
N LEU A 123 9.53 -3.77 5.60
CA LEU A 123 9.55 -2.60 6.46
C LEU A 123 9.72 -1.37 5.56
N SER A 124 8.82 -0.40 5.69
CA SER A 124 8.88 0.86 4.96
C SER A 124 9.01 2.04 5.91
N SER A 125 9.83 3.02 5.51
CA SER A 125 9.93 4.32 6.15
C SER A 125 9.56 5.39 5.16
N SER A 126 8.53 6.17 5.50
CA SER A 126 8.01 7.21 4.62
C SER A 126 8.12 8.58 5.25
N GLN A 127 8.32 9.60 4.42
CA GLN A 127 8.40 10.99 4.81
C GLN A 127 7.42 11.81 3.97
N SER A 128 6.77 12.80 4.60
CA SER A 128 5.97 13.78 3.89
C SER A 128 6.54 15.17 4.09
N TYR A 129 6.66 15.91 3.00
CA TYR A 129 7.20 17.26 2.95
C TYR A 129 6.13 18.19 2.38
N GLN A 130 6.07 19.42 2.88
CA GLN A 130 5.30 20.49 2.27
C GLN A 130 6.26 21.42 1.55
N ALA A 131 5.94 21.82 0.32
CA ALA A 131 6.72 22.81 -0.38
C ALA A 131 6.51 24.20 0.24
N LEU A 132 7.55 25.03 0.25
CA LEU A 132 7.45 26.41 0.70
C LEU A 132 6.79 27.27 -0.39
N GLY A 133 5.65 27.88 -0.08
CA GLY A 133 5.03 28.94 -0.91
C GLY A 133 4.20 28.49 -2.13
N VAL A 134 4.14 27.20 -2.43
CA VAL A 134 3.28 26.61 -3.47
C VAL A 134 2.37 25.58 -2.81
N ASP A 135 1.10 25.51 -3.21
CA ASP A 135 0.16 24.45 -2.83
C ASP A 135 0.59 23.10 -3.44
N SER A 136 1.68 22.57 -2.90
CA SER A 136 2.26 21.30 -3.29
C SER A 136 2.98 20.61 -2.14
N GLY A 137 3.24 19.33 -2.30
CA GLY A 137 3.96 18.53 -1.33
C GLY A 137 4.69 17.38 -1.98
N TRP A 138 5.52 16.73 -1.19
CA TRP A 138 6.24 15.54 -1.61
C TRP A 138 6.03 14.43 -0.59
N THR A 139 5.97 13.20 -1.11
CA THR A 139 6.00 12.00 -0.29
C THR A 139 7.09 11.09 -0.81
N THR A 140 7.94 10.59 0.09
CA THR A 140 8.96 9.60 -0.22
C THR A 140 8.75 8.35 0.63
N SER A 141 9.13 7.19 0.10
CA SER A 141 9.17 5.95 0.86
C SER A 141 10.43 5.16 0.52
N MET A 142 11.07 4.63 1.56
CA MET A 142 12.16 3.68 1.46
C MET A 142 11.69 2.36 2.04
N THR A 143 11.54 1.35 1.19
CA THR A 143 11.08 0.01 1.54
C THR A 143 12.22 -0.99 1.42
N VAL A 144 12.44 -1.76 2.48
CA VAL A 144 13.31 -2.95 2.48
C VAL A 144 12.48 -4.16 2.83
N GLY A 145 12.80 -5.31 2.25
CA GLY A 145 12.03 -6.52 2.54
C GLY A 145 12.70 -7.79 2.08
N VAL A 146 11.97 -8.89 2.17
CA VAL A 146 12.39 -10.21 1.73
C VAL A 146 11.28 -10.81 0.87
N LEU A 147 11.58 -11.06 -0.40
CA LEU A 147 10.71 -11.75 -1.35
C LEU A 147 10.73 -13.26 -1.10
N GLY A 148 9.60 -13.93 -1.26
CA GLY A 148 9.55 -15.40 -1.31
C GLY A 148 9.65 -16.12 0.04
N LEU A 149 9.30 -15.45 1.15
CA LEU A 149 9.24 -16.08 2.47
C LEU A 149 7.92 -16.84 2.67
N ASP A 150 8.00 -18.03 3.28
CA ASP A 150 6.84 -18.88 3.63
C ASP A 150 5.90 -18.31 4.70
N VAL A 151 6.16 -17.07 5.17
CA VAL A 151 5.33 -16.39 6.16
C VAL A 151 3.91 -16.20 5.63
N PHE A 152 3.76 -15.83 4.36
CA PHE A 152 2.44 -15.63 3.75
C PHE A 152 1.71 -16.96 3.56
N LYS A 153 2.39 -18.00 3.04
CA LYS A 153 1.87 -19.38 2.96
C LYS A 153 1.31 -19.86 4.29
N SER A 154 2.03 -19.61 5.38
CA SER A 154 1.62 -20.00 6.74
C SER A 154 0.38 -19.25 7.21
N GLY A 155 0.34 -17.93 6.99
CA GLY A 155 -0.80 -17.07 7.34
C GLY A 155 -2.07 -17.40 6.54
N GLN A 156 -1.96 -17.50 5.22
CA GLN A 156 -3.05 -17.84 4.32
C GLN A 156 -3.65 -19.20 4.68
N ASN A 157 -2.82 -20.23 4.85
CA ASN A 157 -3.28 -21.57 5.22
C ASN A 157 -3.95 -21.62 6.59
N ALA A 158 -3.51 -20.80 7.55
CA ALA A 158 -4.15 -20.69 8.86
C ALA A 158 -5.57 -20.10 8.73
N VAL A 159 -5.73 -19.03 7.95
CA VAL A 159 -7.05 -18.44 7.67
C VAL A 159 -7.93 -19.43 6.93
N HIS A 160 -7.42 -20.05 5.86
CA HIS A 160 -8.16 -21.00 5.01
C HIS A 160 -8.65 -22.22 5.81
N LYS A 161 -7.85 -22.71 6.75
CA LYS A 161 -8.24 -23.80 7.67
C LYS A 161 -9.41 -23.40 8.58
N VAL A 162 -9.52 -22.13 8.96
CA VAL A 162 -10.59 -21.62 9.82
C VAL A 162 -11.87 -21.39 9.02
N VAL A 163 -11.76 -20.88 7.78
CA VAL A 163 -12.93 -20.54 6.94
C VAL A 163 -13.40 -21.69 6.05
N GLY A 164 -12.61 -22.77 5.91
CA GLY A 164 -12.94 -23.93 5.11
C GLY A 164 -12.76 -23.73 3.60
N SER A 165 -11.83 -22.85 3.18
CA SER A 165 -11.49 -22.62 1.77
C SER A 165 -10.39 -23.56 1.26
N ASP A 166 -10.22 -23.57 -0.07
CA ASP A 166 -9.21 -24.38 -0.74
C ASP A 166 -7.77 -24.00 -0.32
N ARG A 167 -6.86 -24.98 -0.31
CA ARG A 167 -5.45 -24.73 0.01
C ARG A 167 -4.65 -24.43 -1.25
N ALA A 168 -3.82 -23.40 -1.16
CA ALA A 168 -2.83 -23.09 -2.19
C ALA A 168 -1.64 -24.06 -2.09
N ASN A 169 -1.45 -24.89 -3.11
CA ASN A 169 -0.44 -25.96 -3.12
C ASN A 169 0.82 -25.60 -3.93
N GLY A 170 0.84 -24.47 -4.63
CA GLY A 170 1.95 -24.05 -5.50
C GLY A 170 3.02 -23.14 -4.86
N TRP A 171 2.92 -22.81 -3.56
CA TRP A 171 3.84 -21.88 -2.90
C TRP A 171 5.32 -22.26 -2.94
N ASP A 172 5.65 -23.53 -3.17
CA ASP A 172 7.03 -24.00 -3.32
C ASP A 172 7.68 -23.52 -4.64
N HIS A 173 6.86 -23.00 -5.57
CA HIS A 173 7.24 -22.39 -6.85
C HIS A 173 7.09 -20.86 -6.84
N GLN A 174 7.08 -20.24 -5.65
CA GLN A 174 7.01 -18.78 -5.57
C GLN A 174 8.32 -18.13 -6.03
N ILE A 175 8.21 -16.91 -6.55
CA ILE A 175 9.39 -16.08 -6.85
C ILE A 175 10.28 -15.99 -5.62
N SER A 176 11.58 -16.21 -5.87
CA SER A 176 12.61 -16.14 -4.84
C SER A 176 12.34 -17.11 -3.67
N ASN A 177 11.75 -18.28 -3.92
CA ASN A 177 11.37 -19.25 -2.90
C ASN A 177 12.51 -19.53 -1.91
N GLY A 178 12.22 -19.35 -0.61
CA GLY A 178 13.19 -19.48 0.48
C GLY A 178 13.80 -18.16 0.96
N GLY A 179 13.44 -17.03 0.35
CA GLY A 179 13.80 -15.70 0.81
C GLY A 179 14.91 -15.03 0.01
N GLU A 180 14.64 -13.82 -0.46
CA GLU A 180 15.64 -12.94 -1.10
C GLU A 180 15.46 -11.48 -0.66
N PRO A 181 16.51 -10.81 -0.15
CA PRO A 181 16.44 -9.40 0.19
C PRO A 181 16.09 -8.53 -1.01
N THR A 182 15.28 -7.51 -0.77
CA THR A 182 14.88 -6.55 -1.79
C THR A 182 14.77 -5.13 -1.25
N PHE A 183 14.70 -4.17 -2.18
CA PHE A 183 14.68 -2.76 -1.91
C PHE A 183 13.79 -2.02 -2.90
N ARG A 184 13.12 -0.96 -2.44
CA ARG A 184 12.43 0.02 -3.28
C ARG A 184 12.54 1.40 -2.69
N TYR A 185 12.79 2.38 -3.54
CA TYR A 185 12.63 3.79 -3.24
C TYR A 185 11.51 4.36 -4.10
N SER A 186 10.61 5.13 -3.52
CA SER A 186 9.56 5.85 -4.24
C SER A 186 9.54 7.32 -3.85
N ALA A 187 9.18 8.16 -4.81
CA ALA A 187 8.97 9.59 -4.63
C ALA A 187 7.71 10.03 -5.39
N ALA A 188 6.97 10.95 -4.81
CA ALA A 188 5.75 11.48 -5.38
C ALA A 188 5.64 12.98 -5.13
N TYR A 189 5.34 13.72 -6.20
CA TYR A 189 5.02 15.13 -6.17
C TYR A 189 3.50 15.31 -6.22
N HIS A 190 2.96 16.02 -5.24
CA HIS A 190 1.54 16.36 -5.15
C HIS A 190 1.34 17.81 -5.52
N GLN A 191 0.53 18.07 -6.54
CA GLN A 191 0.08 19.40 -6.92
C GLN A 191 -1.40 19.55 -6.53
N TYR A 192 -1.69 20.36 -5.52
CA TYR A 192 -3.07 20.64 -5.12
C TYR A 192 -3.68 21.65 -6.10
N LEU A 193 -4.92 21.41 -6.52
CA LEU A 193 -5.57 22.21 -7.55
C LEU A 193 -6.39 23.35 -6.93
N ASP A 194 -6.36 24.52 -7.57
CA ASP A 194 -7.10 25.73 -7.16
C ASP A 194 -8.63 25.53 -7.07
N ALA A 195 -9.16 24.49 -7.74
CA ALA A 195 -10.57 24.09 -7.65
C ALA A 195 -10.95 23.47 -6.29
N SER A 196 -10.03 23.40 -5.34
CA SER A 196 -10.26 22.81 -4.02
C SER A 196 -10.97 23.79 -3.08
N GLU A 197 -12.13 23.39 -2.57
CA GLU A 197 -12.88 24.06 -1.51
C GLU A 197 -12.66 23.37 -0.14
N SER A 198 -13.38 23.75 0.91
CA SER A 198 -13.21 23.13 2.24
C SER A 198 -13.68 21.67 2.30
N ASP A 199 -14.71 21.33 1.53
CA ASP A 199 -15.36 20.02 1.46
C ASP A 199 -14.99 19.23 0.20
N GLN A 200 -14.42 19.89 -0.80
CA GLN A 200 -13.98 19.27 -2.06
C GLN A 200 -12.50 19.52 -2.27
N LYS A 201 -11.71 18.45 -2.40
CA LYS A 201 -10.26 18.54 -2.59
C LYS A 201 -9.86 17.81 -3.86
N PHE A 202 -9.02 18.44 -4.67
CA PHE A 202 -8.49 17.85 -5.89
C PHE A 202 -6.98 18.00 -5.95
N LYS A 203 -6.29 16.94 -6.36
CA LYS A 203 -4.86 16.98 -6.61
C LYS A 203 -4.46 16.12 -7.80
N VAL A 204 -3.38 16.54 -8.44
CA VAL A 204 -2.64 15.70 -9.38
C VAL A 204 -1.36 15.25 -8.69
N THR A 205 -1.12 13.94 -8.70
CA THR A 205 0.11 13.36 -8.16
C THR A 205 0.92 12.77 -9.29
N TYR A 206 2.20 13.12 -9.38
CA TYR A 206 3.19 12.45 -10.23
C TYR A 206 4.05 11.59 -9.33
N PHE A 207 4.17 10.31 -9.64
CA PHE A 207 4.88 9.36 -8.79
C PHE A 207 5.84 8.50 -9.59
N GLY A 208 6.89 8.03 -8.93
CA GLY A 208 7.80 7.05 -9.49
C GLY A 208 8.51 6.24 -8.41
N SER A 209 8.98 5.06 -8.79
CA SER A 209 9.80 4.21 -7.92
C SER A 209 10.86 3.46 -8.69
N VAL A 210 11.91 3.05 -7.98
CA VAL A 210 13.00 2.21 -8.47
C VAL A 210 13.28 1.13 -7.41
N GLY A 211 13.54 -0.09 -7.85
CA GLY A 211 13.74 -1.26 -6.98
C GLY A 211 12.97 -2.48 -7.49
N TYR A 212 12.44 -3.32 -6.59
CA TYR A 212 11.58 -4.45 -6.98
C TYR A 212 10.34 -4.06 -7.76
N LEU A 213 9.93 -2.79 -7.68
CA LEU A 213 8.90 -2.21 -8.54
C LEU A 213 9.43 -0.92 -9.12
N THR A 214 9.68 -0.93 -10.44
CA THR A 214 10.16 0.24 -11.17
C THR A 214 9.07 0.74 -12.10
N GLU A 215 8.53 1.91 -11.77
CA GLU A 215 7.41 2.51 -12.49
C GLU A 215 7.41 4.03 -12.34
N PHE A 216 6.70 4.69 -13.23
CA PHE A 216 6.34 6.09 -13.09
C PHE A 216 4.91 6.30 -13.59
N GLY A 217 4.21 7.29 -13.04
CA GLY A 217 2.83 7.54 -13.41
C GLY A 217 2.31 8.88 -12.93
N ALA A 218 1.07 9.12 -13.28
CA ALA A 218 0.31 10.26 -12.82
C ALA A 218 -1.09 9.82 -12.37
N ALA A 219 -1.61 10.49 -11.36
CA ALA A 219 -2.90 10.23 -10.77
C ALA A 219 -3.69 11.53 -10.60
N LEU A 220 -4.98 11.51 -10.91
CA LEU A 220 -5.94 12.51 -10.48
C LEU A 220 -6.69 11.96 -9.27
N VAL A 221 -6.70 12.70 -8.18
CA VAL A 221 -7.29 12.28 -6.91
C VAL A 221 -8.30 13.32 -6.46
N PHE A 222 -9.44 12.86 -5.96
CA PHE A 222 -10.48 13.71 -5.38
C PHE A 222 -10.91 13.21 -4.00
N ARG A 223 -11.36 14.15 -3.17
CA ARG A 223 -12.12 13.90 -1.93
C ARG A 223 -13.31 14.85 -1.88
N ASP A 224 -14.44 14.34 -1.41
CA ASP A 224 -15.70 15.08 -1.32
C ASP A 224 -16.45 14.72 -0.03
N GLY A 225 -16.69 15.71 0.83
CA GLY A 225 -17.46 15.58 2.06
C GLY A 225 -16.86 16.35 3.24
N LEU A 226 -17.05 15.82 4.45
CA LEU A 226 -16.53 16.44 5.67
C LEU A 226 -15.05 16.09 5.83
N ILE A 227 -14.18 17.01 5.43
CA ILE A 227 -12.71 16.85 5.45
C ILE A 227 -12.13 17.81 6.47
N SER A 228 -11.40 17.26 7.44
CA SER A 228 -10.64 18.04 8.43
C SER A 228 -9.13 17.88 8.25
N SER A 229 -8.72 16.82 7.54
CA SER A 229 -7.34 16.46 7.30
C SER A 229 -6.73 17.18 6.08
N PRO A 230 -5.53 17.78 6.24
CA PRO A 230 -4.72 18.28 5.13
C PRO A 230 -4.49 17.26 4.00
N ASP A 231 -4.41 17.76 2.77
CA ASP A 231 -4.29 16.96 1.54
C ASP A 231 -3.00 16.13 1.44
N ASN A 232 -1.90 16.63 2.02
CA ASN A 232 -0.60 15.94 2.03
C ASN A 232 -0.61 14.60 2.80
N ARG A 233 -1.68 14.29 3.54
CA ARG A 233 -1.84 13.08 4.34
C ARG A 233 -2.58 11.97 3.61
N PHE A 234 -3.32 12.34 2.58
CA PHE A 234 -4.26 11.45 1.94
C PHE A 234 -3.74 11.10 0.56
N ASN A 235 -2.93 10.05 0.50
CA ASN A 235 -2.19 9.69 -0.71
C ASN A 235 -2.55 8.30 -1.24
N PRO A 236 -3.85 7.94 -1.39
CA PRO A 236 -4.23 6.59 -1.81
C PRO A 236 -3.58 6.17 -3.13
N GLU A 237 -3.29 7.09 -4.03
CA GLU A 237 -2.58 6.81 -5.28
C GLU A 237 -1.18 6.20 -5.09
N LEU A 238 -0.56 6.36 -3.91
CA LEU A 238 0.76 5.81 -3.59
C LEU A 238 0.72 4.40 -3.02
N MET A 239 -0.49 3.85 -2.81
CA MET A 239 -0.63 2.45 -2.45
C MET A 239 -0.20 1.58 -3.64
N ALA A 240 0.89 0.85 -3.47
CA ALA A 240 1.36 -0.11 -4.45
C ALA A 240 1.08 -1.52 -3.92
N TYR A 241 0.05 -2.16 -4.47
CA TYR A 241 -0.43 -3.45 -3.99
C TYR A 241 -0.82 -3.40 -2.50
N GLY A 242 -0.06 -4.06 -1.62
CA GLY A 242 -0.28 -4.10 -0.17
C GLY A 242 0.54 -3.10 0.64
N GLU A 243 1.41 -2.31 0.02
CA GLU A 243 2.05 -1.15 0.66
C GLU A 243 1.03 -0.03 0.83
N ARG A 244 0.99 0.58 2.02
CA ARG A 244 0.06 1.68 2.28
C ARG A 244 0.72 3.01 2.04
N ALA A 245 -0.12 3.96 1.68
CA ALA A 245 0.27 5.35 1.64
C ALA A 245 0.48 5.84 3.08
N PRO A 246 1.57 6.59 3.34
CA PRO A 246 1.76 7.21 4.64
C PRO A 246 0.61 8.19 4.90
N GLY A 247 -0.21 7.88 5.90
CA GLY A 247 -1.15 8.81 6.51
C GLY A 247 -0.48 9.55 7.66
N VAL A 248 -0.99 10.72 8.02
CA VAL A 248 -0.52 11.49 9.18
C VAL A 248 -1.72 11.90 10.02
N SER A 249 -1.60 11.85 11.33
CA SER A 249 -2.65 12.28 12.27
C SER A 249 -2.92 13.79 12.22
N ALA A 250 -4.16 14.20 11.94
CA ALA A 250 -4.56 15.61 11.86
C ALA A 250 -5.11 16.14 13.19
N PRO A 251 -4.98 17.45 13.48
CA PRO A 251 -5.69 18.09 14.59
C PRO A 251 -7.19 17.79 14.48
N GLY A 252 -7.83 17.48 15.61
CA GLY A 252 -9.10 16.78 15.67
C GLY A 252 -10.21 17.36 14.80
N GLY A 253 -11.00 16.45 14.20
CA GLY A 253 -12.19 16.76 13.41
C GLY A 253 -12.95 15.47 13.12
N ARG A 254 -14.24 15.61 12.81
CA ARG A 254 -14.99 14.49 12.24
C ARG A 254 -14.64 14.42 10.75
N GLU A 255 -14.31 13.24 10.27
CA GLU A 255 -14.05 12.92 8.87
C GLU A 255 -15.21 12.07 8.35
N ASN A 256 -15.86 12.51 7.27
CA ASN A 256 -16.92 11.76 6.59
C ASN A 256 -16.90 12.14 5.11
N TYR A 257 -16.11 11.43 4.31
CA TYR A 257 -15.92 11.81 2.92
C TYR A 257 -15.80 10.60 2.00
N PHE A 258 -16.26 10.79 0.77
CA PHE A 258 -15.93 9.94 -0.35
C PHE A 258 -14.62 10.39 -0.96
N TRP A 259 -13.92 9.45 -1.55
CA TRP A 259 -12.67 9.72 -2.22
C TRP A 259 -12.46 8.74 -3.36
N GLY A 260 -11.61 9.12 -4.29
CA GLY A 260 -11.30 8.26 -5.41
C GLY A 260 -10.28 8.90 -6.33
N GLY A 261 -10.00 8.20 -7.41
CA GLY A 261 -9.07 8.68 -8.40
C GLY A 261 -8.87 7.71 -9.53
N VAL A 262 -8.12 8.20 -10.51
CA VAL A 262 -7.66 7.44 -11.66
C VAL A 262 -6.16 7.66 -11.81
N SER A 263 -5.44 6.62 -12.22
CA SER A 263 -4.03 6.73 -12.55
C SER A 263 -3.69 6.02 -13.85
N VAL A 264 -2.65 6.53 -14.50
CA VAL A 264 -1.96 5.84 -15.59
C VAL A 264 -0.49 5.73 -15.18
N LYS A 265 0.07 4.53 -15.29
CA LYS A 265 1.46 4.24 -14.94
C LYS A 265 2.14 3.42 -16.04
N ALA A 266 3.41 3.71 -16.25
CA ALA A 266 4.31 2.91 -17.07
C ALA A 266 5.21 2.10 -16.12
N ARG A 267 5.14 0.77 -16.22
CA ARG A 267 5.88 -0.16 -15.38
C ARG A 267 6.96 -0.84 -16.20
N ALA A 268 8.21 -0.56 -15.83
CA ALA A 268 9.38 -1.08 -16.52
C ALA A 268 9.84 -2.41 -15.91
N TYR A 269 9.63 -2.59 -14.60
CA TYR A 269 10.04 -3.81 -13.91
C TYR A 269 9.14 -4.12 -12.71
N ASN A 270 8.83 -5.41 -12.55
CA ASN A 270 8.07 -5.95 -11.43
C ASN A 270 8.66 -7.29 -10.98
N ALA A 271 9.36 -7.31 -9.86
CA ALA A 271 9.96 -8.52 -9.30
C ALA A 271 8.91 -9.59 -8.94
N PHE A 272 7.64 -9.22 -8.70
CA PHE A 272 6.56 -10.17 -8.42
C PHE A 272 6.13 -11.02 -9.62
N LEU A 273 6.58 -10.64 -10.82
CA LEU A 273 6.33 -11.38 -12.06
C LEU A 273 7.64 -11.82 -12.72
N GLN A 274 8.69 -11.00 -12.64
CA GLN A 274 9.91 -11.15 -13.43
C GLN A 274 11.11 -11.71 -12.64
N GLY A 275 10.93 -12.05 -11.37
CA GLY A 275 12.03 -12.49 -10.51
C GLY A 275 13.02 -11.38 -10.17
N GLN A 276 14.09 -11.71 -9.44
CA GLN A 276 15.17 -10.77 -9.07
C GLN A 276 16.55 -11.43 -9.28
N PHE A 277 17.41 -11.50 -8.25
CA PHE A 277 18.76 -12.06 -8.35
C PHE A 277 18.77 -13.56 -8.11
N ARG A 278 17.81 -14.07 -7.31
CA ARG A 278 17.61 -15.50 -7.10
C ARG A 278 16.78 -16.06 -8.24
N GLU A 279 17.27 -17.14 -8.84
CA GLU A 279 16.53 -17.86 -9.88
C GLU A 279 15.22 -18.42 -9.33
N SER A 280 14.13 -18.20 -10.06
CA SER A 280 12.83 -18.83 -9.84
C SER A 280 12.51 -19.77 -11.01
N ASP A 281 11.68 -20.78 -10.77
CA ASP A 281 11.28 -21.75 -11.79
C ASP A 281 10.12 -21.27 -12.67
N HIS A 282 9.42 -20.21 -12.26
CA HIS A 282 8.42 -19.51 -13.05
C HIS A 282 8.58 -17.99 -12.94
N GLU A 283 8.86 -17.35 -14.07
CA GLU A 283 9.01 -15.90 -14.23
C GLU A 283 8.42 -15.51 -15.59
N LEU A 284 7.93 -14.27 -15.70
CA LEU A 284 7.43 -13.69 -16.93
C LEU A 284 8.46 -12.73 -17.52
N ASP A 285 8.64 -12.79 -18.84
CA ASP A 285 9.53 -11.86 -19.53
C ASP A 285 8.85 -10.49 -19.72
N ALA A 286 9.65 -9.44 -19.93
CA ALA A 286 9.11 -8.12 -20.27
C ALA A 286 8.20 -8.12 -21.52
N ASN A 287 8.40 -9.09 -22.42
CA ASN A 287 7.58 -9.27 -23.61
C ASN A 287 6.18 -9.83 -23.30
N ASP A 288 5.99 -10.48 -22.15
CA ASP A 288 4.71 -11.03 -21.70
C ASP A 288 3.87 -10.00 -20.93
N LEU A 289 4.47 -8.85 -20.58
CA LEU A 289 3.84 -7.86 -19.70
C LEU A 289 3.38 -6.61 -20.45
N ASN A 290 2.24 -6.05 -20.01
CA ASN A 290 1.78 -4.73 -20.42
C ASN A 290 2.58 -3.66 -19.67
N ILE A 291 3.23 -2.78 -20.41
CA ILE A 291 4.01 -1.68 -19.82
C ILE A 291 3.08 -0.58 -19.29
N LEU A 292 2.00 -0.28 -20.01
CA LEU A 292 1.05 0.77 -19.63
C LEU A 292 -0.13 0.16 -18.89
N LEU A 293 -0.35 0.64 -17.67
CA LEU A 293 -1.43 0.21 -16.80
C LEU A 293 -2.32 1.41 -16.45
N ALA A 294 -3.62 1.16 -16.40
CA ALA A 294 -4.60 2.10 -15.89
C ALA A 294 -5.21 1.55 -14.60
N GLU A 295 -5.43 2.41 -13.62
CA GLU A 295 -6.07 2.05 -12.36
C GLU A 295 -7.15 3.07 -12.01
N VAL A 296 -8.26 2.59 -11.45
CA VAL A 296 -9.29 3.40 -10.83
C VAL A 296 -9.53 2.91 -9.41
N TRP A 297 -9.78 3.83 -8.49
CA TRP A 297 -10.18 3.49 -7.13
C TRP A 297 -11.25 4.43 -6.61
N ALA A 298 -12.05 3.92 -5.70
CA ALA A 298 -13.03 4.68 -4.95
C ALA A 298 -13.12 4.12 -3.53
N GLY A 299 -13.33 5.01 -2.58
CA GLY A 299 -13.41 4.66 -1.17
C GLY A 299 -14.25 5.64 -0.37
N TYR A 300 -14.46 5.26 0.88
CA TYR A 300 -15.19 6.04 1.86
C TYR A 300 -14.48 5.96 3.21
N THR A 301 -14.37 7.12 3.86
CA THR A 301 -13.72 7.26 5.16
C THR A 301 -14.71 7.82 6.18
N HIS A 302 -14.76 7.18 7.35
CA HIS A 302 -15.62 7.56 8.45
C HIS A 302 -14.84 7.59 9.78
N SER A 303 -14.78 8.76 10.41
CA SER A 303 -14.30 8.90 11.79
C SER A 303 -15.40 8.57 12.79
N PHE A 304 -15.08 7.80 13.81
CA PHE A 304 -15.95 7.54 14.95
C PHE A 304 -15.48 8.32 16.19
N LEU A 305 -16.20 8.13 17.30
CA LEU A 305 -15.83 8.71 18.59
C LEU A 305 -14.45 8.23 19.05
N ALA A 306 -13.80 9.07 19.87
CA ALA A 306 -12.48 8.81 20.44
C ALA A 306 -11.33 8.70 19.42
N GLY A 307 -11.45 9.30 18.23
CA GLY A 307 -10.34 9.38 17.27
C GLY A 307 -10.02 8.05 16.58
N THR A 308 -11.01 7.18 16.40
CA THR A 308 -10.91 6.02 15.52
C THR A 308 -11.47 6.35 14.14
N GLU A 309 -10.96 5.70 13.12
CA GLU A 309 -11.42 5.85 11.74
C GLU A 309 -11.49 4.49 11.05
N LEU A 310 -12.47 4.33 10.16
CA LEU A 310 -12.54 3.23 9.23
C LEU A 310 -12.60 3.78 7.81
N SER A 311 -11.71 3.26 6.97
CA SER A 311 -11.71 3.51 5.54
C SER A 311 -11.93 2.21 4.78
N TYR A 312 -12.83 2.23 3.80
CA TYR A 312 -12.98 1.18 2.80
C TYR A 312 -12.56 1.70 1.43
N VAL A 313 -11.86 0.88 0.66
CA VAL A 313 -11.47 1.20 -0.72
C VAL A 313 -11.72 0.01 -1.63
N LEU A 314 -12.12 0.28 -2.85
CA LEU A 314 -12.14 -0.67 -3.97
C LEU A 314 -11.20 -0.16 -5.06
N ARG A 315 -10.35 -1.04 -5.58
CA ARG A 315 -9.43 -0.75 -6.68
C ARG A 315 -9.66 -1.68 -7.84
N VAL A 316 -9.43 -1.17 -9.05
CA VAL A 316 -9.46 -1.94 -10.29
C VAL A 316 -8.30 -1.48 -11.16
N GLN A 317 -7.46 -2.43 -11.59
CA GLN A 317 -6.31 -2.19 -12.46
C GLN A 317 -6.45 -3.01 -13.75
N SER A 318 -6.10 -2.41 -14.89
CA SER A 318 -5.97 -3.13 -16.16
C SER A 318 -4.98 -4.29 -16.04
N SER A 319 -5.09 -5.25 -16.96
CA SER A 319 -4.21 -6.42 -16.92
C SER A 319 -2.73 -6.08 -17.07
N GLU A 320 -1.92 -6.69 -16.22
CA GLU A 320 -0.46 -6.60 -16.27
C GLU A 320 0.15 -7.63 -17.24
N ILE A 321 -0.56 -8.71 -17.58
CA ILE A 321 -0.09 -9.80 -18.43
C ILE A 321 -0.82 -9.74 -19.78
N LYS A 322 -0.10 -9.93 -20.89
CA LYS A 322 -0.63 -9.77 -22.26
C LYS A 322 -1.46 -10.94 -22.76
N SER A 323 -1.21 -12.15 -22.28
CA SER A 323 -1.82 -13.38 -22.81
C SER A 323 -1.93 -14.47 -21.75
N GLY A 324 -2.67 -15.54 -22.08
CA GLY A 324 -2.90 -16.64 -21.15
C GLY A 324 -4.03 -16.38 -20.17
N THR A 325 -4.16 -17.24 -19.17
CA THR A 325 -5.14 -17.10 -18.09
C THR A 325 -4.87 -15.84 -17.26
N GLY A 326 -3.61 -15.43 -17.13
CA GLY A 326 -3.18 -14.22 -16.42
C GLY A 326 -3.61 -12.89 -17.05
N ASN A 327 -4.06 -12.87 -18.31
CA ASN A 327 -4.57 -11.65 -18.95
C ASN A 327 -5.99 -11.32 -18.48
N ARG A 328 -6.07 -10.68 -17.33
CA ARG A 328 -7.32 -10.21 -16.72
C ARG A 328 -7.13 -8.92 -15.94
N THR A 329 -8.23 -8.20 -15.73
CA THR A 329 -8.31 -7.03 -14.86
C THR A 329 -8.21 -7.48 -13.39
N LEU A 330 -7.37 -6.80 -12.62
CA LEU A 330 -7.23 -7.06 -11.18
C LEU A 330 -8.18 -6.16 -10.40
N ALA A 331 -8.93 -6.71 -9.45
CA ALA A 331 -9.77 -5.94 -8.55
C ALA A 331 -9.61 -6.42 -7.10
N TRP A 332 -9.40 -5.49 -6.17
CA TRP A 332 -9.26 -5.81 -4.76
C TRP A 332 -9.87 -4.72 -3.88
N GLY A 333 -10.38 -5.13 -2.72
CA GLY A 333 -10.88 -4.21 -1.71
C GLY A 333 -9.94 -4.14 -0.51
N GLY A 334 -10.02 -3.02 0.20
CA GLY A 334 -9.18 -2.74 1.36
C GLY A 334 -9.96 -2.13 2.51
N LEU A 335 -9.58 -2.50 3.72
CA LEU A 335 -10.05 -1.92 4.96
C LEU A 335 -8.86 -1.38 5.74
N VAL A 336 -8.96 -0.12 6.16
CA VAL A 336 -7.98 0.52 7.05
C VAL A 336 -8.71 0.96 8.30
N PHE A 337 -8.32 0.40 9.44
CA PHE A 337 -8.74 0.87 10.75
C PHE A 337 -7.60 1.69 11.35
N SER A 338 -7.86 2.93 11.72
CA SER A 338 -6.86 3.77 12.35
C SER A 338 -7.34 4.30 13.70
N LYS A 339 -6.38 4.54 14.59
CA LYS A 339 -6.59 5.06 15.93
C LYS A 339 -5.57 6.16 16.16
N ARG A 340 -6.05 7.36 16.44
CA ARG A 340 -5.24 8.44 16.99
C ARG A 340 -4.91 8.13 18.45
N LEU A 341 -3.64 8.30 18.80
CA LEU A 341 -3.08 8.01 20.13
C LEU A 341 -3.09 9.23 21.04
#